data_AF-A0AB36KKG4-F1
#
_entry.id   AF-A0AB36KKG4-F1
#
_cell.length_a   1.000
_cell.length_b   1.000
_cell.length_c   1.000
_cell.angle_alpha   90.00
_cell.angle_beta   90.00
_cell.angle_gamma   90.00
#
_symmetry.space_group_name_H-M   'P 1'
#
loop_
_entity.id
_entity.type
_entity.pdbx_description
1 polymer ?
#
loop_
_entity_poly.entity_id
_entity_poly.type
_entity_poly.pdbx_seq_one_letter_code
_entity_poly.pdbx_strand_id
1 'polypeptide(L)'
;MNLALFDSHLKRVSYQQYITGKAAINFPYPGGTTGGWHFLSYFDRGSGVEKVSLAGIHYPETTGYFGDLGITDVTDQLAERGWFVDGRRLYMADHYRAAADIIVKWTLSDSKHCNVEVADWFPSPADIQKLLRLLEVAKPKLLAMGRLEKMEAWLSSQ
;
A
#
# COMPACT_ATOMS: atom_id res chain seq x y z
N MET A 1 -0.73 19.94 -17.41
CA MET A 1 -0.87 19.02 -16.26
C MET A 1 -1.12 19.86 -15.02
N ASN A 2 -2.14 19.55 -14.21
CA ASN A 2 -2.61 20.43 -13.14
C ASN A 2 -2.03 19.99 -11.80
N LEU A 3 -1.01 20.72 -11.31
CA LEU A 3 -0.41 20.56 -9.97
C LEU A 3 -1.47 20.53 -8.84
N ALA A 4 -2.65 21.13 -9.07
CA ALA A 4 -3.72 21.26 -8.08
C ALA A 4 -4.34 19.93 -7.60
N LEU A 5 -4.30 18.85 -8.39
CA LEU A 5 -4.87 17.56 -7.98
C LEU A 5 -3.97 16.82 -6.97
N PHE A 6 -2.65 16.98 -7.11
CA PHE A 6 -1.67 16.35 -6.21
C PHE A 6 -1.85 16.85 -4.76
N ASP A 7 -1.89 18.17 -4.58
CA ASP A 7 -2.10 18.78 -3.28
C ASP A 7 -3.42 18.35 -2.62
N SER A 8 -4.43 18.00 -3.42
CA SER A 8 -5.76 17.70 -2.90
C SER A 8 -5.85 16.35 -2.19
N HIS A 9 -5.10 15.33 -2.64
CA HIS A 9 -5.08 14.03 -2.00
C HIS A 9 -4.15 14.01 -0.77
N LEU A 10 -2.97 14.63 -0.85
CA LEU A 10 -2.11 14.77 0.34
C LEU A 10 -2.78 15.56 1.46
N LYS A 11 -3.63 16.55 1.15
CA LYS A 11 -4.47 17.24 2.15
C LYS A 11 -5.47 16.34 2.86
N ARG A 12 -5.70 15.11 2.38
CA ARG A 12 -6.58 14.12 3.03
C ARG A 12 -5.80 13.06 3.78
N VAL A 13 -4.48 13.00 3.61
CA VAL A 13 -3.65 12.03 4.29
C VAL A 13 -3.74 12.25 5.79
N SER A 14 -3.99 11.16 6.48
CA SER A 14 -4.01 11.03 7.94
C SER A 14 -3.56 9.62 8.29
N TYR A 15 -3.44 9.33 9.58
CA TYR A 15 -3.05 8.00 10.01
C TYR A 15 -4.06 6.92 9.58
N GLN A 16 -5.35 7.27 9.53
CA GLN A 16 -6.44 6.40 9.09
C GLN A 16 -6.63 6.39 7.56
N GLN A 17 -6.21 7.45 6.88
CA GLN A 17 -6.30 7.60 5.41
C GLN A 17 -4.90 7.74 4.82
N TYR A 18 -4.04 6.78 5.14
CA TYR A 18 -2.65 6.76 4.71
C TYR A 18 -2.54 6.39 3.22
N ILE A 19 -1.40 6.74 2.61
CA ILE A 19 -1.09 6.41 1.22
C ILE A 19 -0.80 4.90 1.11
N THR A 20 -1.44 4.21 0.17
CA THR A 20 -1.31 2.74 0.03
C THR A 20 -1.31 2.26 -1.42
N GLY A 21 -1.23 0.94 -1.60
CA GLY A 21 -1.30 0.24 -2.88
C GLY A 21 -0.09 0.50 -3.77
N LYS A 22 -0.33 0.65 -5.08
CA LYS A 22 0.76 0.79 -6.04
C LYS A 22 1.60 2.07 -5.86
N ALA A 23 1.06 3.11 -5.23
CA ALA A 23 1.87 4.27 -4.87
C ALA A 23 2.86 3.90 -3.76
N ALA A 24 2.37 3.36 -2.65
CA ALA A 24 3.21 2.99 -1.52
C ALA A 24 4.25 1.91 -1.86
N ILE A 25 3.89 0.86 -2.61
CA ILE A 25 4.84 -0.20 -3.01
C ILE A 25 5.97 0.32 -3.93
N ASN A 26 5.80 1.48 -4.55
CA ASN A 26 6.80 2.08 -5.42
C ASN A 26 7.54 3.24 -4.77
N PHE A 27 7.26 3.57 -3.50
CA PHE A 27 8.00 4.58 -2.77
C PHE A 27 9.24 3.96 -2.12
N PRO A 28 10.40 4.63 -2.05
CA PRO A 28 11.59 4.04 -1.45
C PRO A 28 11.35 3.64 0.02
N TYR A 29 11.57 2.37 0.35
CA TYR A 29 11.49 1.86 1.70
C TYR A 29 12.90 1.72 2.30
N PRO A 30 13.24 2.48 3.37
CA PRO A 30 14.58 2.45 3.95
C PRO A 30 15.00 1.03 4.36
N GLY A 31 16.18 0.60 3.89
CA GLY A 31 16.76 -0.69 4.26
C GLY A 31 16.11 -1.93 3.62
N GLY A 32 15.21 -1.76 2.64
CA GLY A 32 14.65 -2.87 1.86
C GLY A 32 14.89 -2.73 0.35
N THR A 33 14.88 -3.86 -0.34
CA THR A 33 15.00 -3.95 -1.82
C THR A 33 13.70 -4.44 -2.46
N THR A 34 12.60 -4.42 -1.70
CA THR A 34 11.26 -4.77 -2.19
C THR A 34 10.68 -3.57 -2.92
N GLY A 35 9.73 -3.77 -3.82
CA GLY A 35 9.05 -2.65 -4.49
C GLY A 35 9.94 -1.73 -5.33
N GLY A 36 9.46 -0.50 -5.56
CA GLY A 36 10.27 0.62 -6.08
C GLY A 36 10.51 0.68 -7.60
N TRP A 37 10.19 -0.36 -8.38
CA TRP A 37 10.49 -0.43 -9.83
C TRP A 37 9.89 0.70 -10.66
N HIS A 38 8.74 1.22 -10.23
CA HIS A 38 8.00 2.24 -10.96
C HIS A 38 7.95 3.58 -10.21
N PHE A 39 8.93 3.89 -9.35
CA PHE A 39 8.95 5.14 -8.58
C PHE A 39 8.63 6.38 -9.43
N LEU A 40 9.33 6.58 -10.55
CA LEU A 40 9.10 7.74 -11.44
C LEU A 40 7.71 7.74 -12.09
N SER A 41 7.04 6.59 -12.20
CA SER A 41 5.66 6.55 -12.74
C SER A 41 4.59 6.96 -11.72
N TYR A 42 4.93 7.00 -10.44
CA TYR A 42 4.03 7.37 -9.34
C TYR A 42 4.43 8.70 -8.67
N PHE A 43 5.72 9.00 -8.62
CA PHE A 43 6.32 10.14 -7.93
C PHE A 43 7.23 10.93 -8.88
N ASP A 44 6.66 11.44 -9.97
CA ASP A 44 7.34 12.40 -10.86
C ASP A 44 6.64 13.76 -10.82
N ARG A 45 7.35 14.73 -10.24
CA ARG A 45 6.90 16.11 -10.14
C ARG A 45 6.93 16.84 -11.49
N GLY A 46 7.81 16.42 -12.41
CA GLY A 46 7.96 17.03 -13.73
C GLY A 46 6.78 16.74 -14.65
N SER A 47 6.29 15.50 -14.64
CA SER A 47 5.04 15.16 -15.33
C SER A 47 3.82 15.69 -14.56
N GLY A 48 3.77 15.67 -13.24
CA GLY A 48 2.64 16.21 -12.48
C GLY A 48 1.39 15.31 -12.52
N VAL A 49 1.57 14.01 -12.77
CA VAL A 49 0.55 12.98 -12.52
C VAL A 49 0.91 12.25 -11.24
N GLU A 50 0.10 12.47 -10.21
CA GLU A 50 0.09 11.62 -9.04
C GLU A 50 -0.86 10.45 -9.26
N LYS A 51 -0.41 9.25 -8.90
CA LYS A 51 -1.29 8.09 -8.80
C LYS A 51 -1.34 7.60 -7.36
N VAL A 52 -1.51 8.50 -6.39
CA VAL A 52 -1.69 8.08 -4.99
C VAL A 52 -3.07 7.52 -4.76
N SER A 53 -3.10 6.45 -3.98
CA SER A 53 -4.31 5.83 -3.48
C SER A 53 -4.32 5.92 -1.97
N LEU A 54 -5.47 6.19 -1.38
CA LEU A 54 -5.61 6.34 0.06
C LEU A 54 -6.47 5.21 0.61
N ALA A 55 -6.09 4.67 1.77
CA ALA A 55 -6.93 3.77 2.55
C ALA A 55 -8.25 4.45 2.93
N GLY A 56 -9.36 3.71 2.89
CA GLY A 56 -10.70 4.20 3.16
C GLY A 56 -11.31 5.15 2.10
N ILE A 57 -10.58 5.49 1.02
CA ILE A 57 -11.09 6.33 -0.08
C ILE A 57 -10.99 5.57 -1.42
N HIS A 58 -9.78 5.14 -1.80
CA HIS A 58 -9.51 4.43 -3.05
C HIS A 58 -9.31 2.92 -2.83
N TYR A 59 -8.91 2.56 -1.62
CA TYR A 59 -8.80 1.19 -1.12
C TYR A 59 -9.77 1.02 0.06
N PRO A 60 -10.18 -0.23 0.37
CA PRO A 60 -10.88 -0.50 1.63
C PRO A 60 -10.14 0.07 2.83
N GLU A 61 -10.88 0.42 3.86
CA GLU A 61 -10.32 0.66 5.19
C GLU A 61 -9.82 -0.69 5.73
N THR A 62 -8.51 -0.81 6.02
CA THR A 62 -7.89 -2.08 6.44
C THR A 62 -7.34 -2.09 7.86
N THR A 63 -7.47 -1.01 8.63
CA THR A 63 -7.17 -0.96 10.07
C THR A 63 -7.94 -2.03 10.82
N GLY A 64 -9.16 -2.37 10.38
CA GLY A 64 -9.86 -3.53 10.90
C GLY A 64 -9.07 -4.84 10.79
N TYR A 65 -8.31 -5.08 9.73
CA TYR A 65 -7.60 -6.35 9.50
C TYR A 65 -6.20 -6.34 10.12
N PHE A 66 -5.49 -5.22 10.01
CA PHE A 66 -4.06 -5.16 10.33
C PHE A 66 -3.71 -4.20 11.47
N GLY A 67 -4.70 -3.45 11.98
CA GLY A 67 -4.46 -2.33 12.88
C GLY A 67 -3.49 -1.33 12.26
N ASP A 68 -2.50 -0.97 13.07
CA ASP A 68 -1.48 0.04 12.79
C ASP A 68 -0.23 -0.54 12.09
N LEU A 69 -0.21 -1.86 11.86
CA LEU A 69 0.95 -2.57 11.32
C LEU A 69 1.32 -2.06 9.92
N GLY A 70 2.60 -1.69 9.76
CA GLY A 70 3.17 -1.23 8.50
C GLY A 70 2.69 0.15 8.05
N ILE A 71 2.08 0.97 8.93
CA ILE A 71 1.84 2.39 8.65
C ILE A 71 3.04 3.20 9.18
N THR A 72 3.67 3.99 8.31
CA THR A 72 4.87 4.76 8.61
C THR A 72 4.64 6.25 8.39
N ASP A 73 5.32 7.07 9.19
CA ASP A 73 5.43 8.51 8.94
C ASP A 73 6.45 8.73 7.81
N VAL A 74 6.01 9.39 6.74
CA VAL A 74 6.82 9.67 5.55
C VAL A 74 6.98 11.18 5.29
N THR A 75 6.69 12.00 6.30
CA THR A 75 6.63 13.46 6.18
C THR A 75 7.95 14.03 5.66
N ASP A 76 9.07 13.66 6.29
CA ASP A 76 10.38 14.18 5.92
C ASP A 76 10.82 13.66 4.54
N GLN A 77 10.60 12.38 4.25
CA GLN A 77 10.99 11.76 2.98
C GLN A 77 10.23 12.36 1.80
N LEU A 78 8.95 12.71 1.98
CA LEU A 78 8.16 13.42 0.97
C LEU A 78 8.60 14.89 0.86
N ALA A 79 8.87 15.57 1.98
CA ALA A 79 9.31 16.96 1.99
C ALA A 79 10.66 17.15 1.27
N GLU A 80 11.63 16.26 1.49
CA GLU A 80 12.92 16.21 0.77
C GLU A 80 12.75 16.13 -0.76
N ARG A 81 11.64 15.54 -1.21
CA ARG A 81 11.30 15.38 -2.63
C ARG A 81 10.39 16.50 -3.15
N GLY A 82 10.14 17.52 -2.33
CA GLY A 82 9.38 18.71 -2.67
C GLY A 82 7.87 18.56 -2.47
N TRP A 83 7.43 17.57 -1.71
CA TRP A 83 6.03 17.32 -1.40
C TRP A 83 5.79 17.49 0.11
N PHE A 84 5.17 18.59 0.51
CA PHE A 84 4.86 18.87 1.90
C PHE A 84 3.49 19.52 2.02
N VAL A 85 2.85 19.33 3.18
CA VAL A 85 1.59 19.98 3.52
C VAL A 85 1.77 20.66 4.86
N ASP A 86 1.66 21.99 4.86
CA ASP A 86 1.95 22.81 6.04
C ASP A 86 1.20 22.34 7.29
N GLY A 87 1.96 22.12 8.37
CA GLY A 87 1.43 21.74 9.68
C GLY A 87 0.85 20.32 9.74
N ARG A 88 1.15 19.44 8.78
CA ARG A 88 0.59 18.08 8.74
C ARG A 88 1.67 17.01 8.59
N ARG A 89 1.41 15.88 9.24
CA ARG A 89 2.15 14.64 9.02
C ARG A 89 1.51 13.84 7.90
N LEU A 90 2.35 13.23 7.08
CA LEU A 90 1.95 12.36 5.99
C LEU A 90 2.29 10.92 6.37
N TYR A 91 1.33 10.03 6.17
CA TYR A 91 1.46 8.61 6.49
C TYR A 91 1.31 7.76 5.24
N MET A 92 2.06 6.67 5.19
CA MET A 92 2.07 5.73 4.06
C MET A 92 2.21 4.30 4.58
N ALA A 93 1.70 3.34 3.82
CA ALA A 93 2.01 1.94 4.03
C ALA A 93 3.47 1.66 3.67
N ASP A 94 4.15 0.85 4.48
CA ASP A 94 5.33 0.14 4.02
C ASP A 94 4.98 -0.85 2.89
N HIS A 95 5.99 -1.47 2.29
CA HIS A 95 5.79 -2.38 1.18
C HIS A 95 4.89 -3.58 1.51
N TYR A 96 4.96 -4.10 2.74
CA TYR A 96 4.18 -5.25 3.16
C TYR A 96 2.71 -4.87 3.35
N ARG A 97 2.44 -3.75 4.02
CA ARG A 97 1.09 -3.21 4.21
C ARG A 97 0.48 -2.79 2.88
N ALA A 98 1.25 -2.20 1.98
CA ALA A 98 0.78 -1.79 0.65
C ALA A 98 0.35 -3.01 -0.18
N ALA A 99 1.14 -4.08 -0.18
CA ALA A 99 0.79 -5.33 -0.85
C ALA A 99 -0.42 -6.00 -0.19
N ALA A 100 -0.47 -6.04 1.15
CA ALA A 100 -1.59 -6.59 1.90
C ALA A 100 -2.91 -5.84 1.62
N ASP A 101 -2.87 -4.51 1.51
CA ASP A 101 -4.05 -3.71 1.15
C ASP A 101 -4.54 -4.01 -0.28
N ILE A 102 -3.63 -4.26 -1.23
CA ILE A 102 -3.99 -4.71 -2.58
C ILE A 102 -4.63 -6.10 -2.54
N ILE A 103 -4.05 -7.02 -1.78
CA ILE A 103 -4.58 -8.38 -1.64
C ILE A 103 -5.97 -8.33 -1.00
N VAL A 104 -6.16 -7.62 0.11
CA VAL A 104 -7.47 -7.48 0.76
C VAL A 104 -8.50 -6.86 -0.19
N LYS A 105 -8.15 -5.78 -0.89
CA LYS A 105 -9.03 -5.17 -1.91
C LYS A 105 -9.45 -6.20 -2.96
N TRP A 106 -8.51 -6.99 -3.46
CA TRP A 106 -8.81 -8.05 -4.42
C TRP A 106 -9.67 -9.17 -3.81
N THR A 107 -9.32 -9.64 -2.61
CA THR A 107 -10.02 -10.72 -1.89
C THR A 107 -11.48 -10.37 -1.63
N LEU A 108 -11.77 -9.10 -1.32
CA LEU A 108 -13.13 -8.61 -1.09
C LEU A 108 -13.93 -8.39 -2.39
N SER A 109 -13.25 -8.33 -3.53
CA SER A 109 -13.89 -8.17 -4.85
C SER A 109 -14.27 -9.52 -5.48
N ASP A 110 -14.98 -9.48 -6.60
CA ASP A 110 -15.28 -10.67 -7.41
C ASP A 110 -14.25 -10.90 -8.55
N SER A 111 -13.18 -10.10 -8.61
CA SER A 111 -12.10 -10.29 -9.58
C SER A 111 -11.39 -11.63 -9.37
N LYS A 112 -11.05 -12.32 -10.47
CA LYS A 112 -10.26 -13.55 -10.47
C LYS A 112 -8.75 -13.31 -10.45
N HIS A 113 -8.31 -12.08 -10.75
CA HIS A 113 -6.89 -11.75 -10.89
C HIS A 113 -6.45 -10.76 -9.81
N CYS A 114 -5.47 -11.18 -9.01
CA CYS A 114 -4.75 -10.33 -8.06
C CYS A 114 -3.56 -9.71 -8.78
N ASN A 115 -3.36 -8.40 -8.62
CA ASN A 115 -2.27 -7.67 -9.29
C ASN A 115 -0.97 -7.64 -8.45
N VAL A 116 -0.82 -8.57 -7.52
CA VAL A 116 0.39 -8.71 -6.70
C VAL A 116 1.18 -9.89 -7.22
N GLU A 117 2.42 -9.64 -7.61
CA GLU A 117 3.38 -10.64 -8.03
C GLU A 117 4.37 -10.86 -6.88
N VAL A 118 4.12 -11.85 -6.01
CA VAL A 118 4.86 -11.95 -4.73
C VAL A 118 6.36 -12.15 -4.95
N ALA A 119 6.75 -13.06 -5.85
CA ALA A 119 8.15 -13.36 -6.16
C ALA A 119 8.90 -12.15 -6.72
N ASP A 120 8.23 -11.36 -7.56
CA ASP A 120 8.80 -10.13 -8.11
C ASP A 120 8.90 -9.05 -7.02
N TRP A 121 7.84 -8.91 -6.22
CA TRP A 121 7.71 -7.80 -5.28
C TRP A 121 8.57 -7.98 -4.02
N PHE A 122 8.80 -9.22 -3.64
CA PHE A 122 9.48 -9.63 -2.41
C PHE A 122 10.51 -10.71 -2.74
N PRO A 123 11.70 -10.34 -3.26
CA PRO A 123 12.64 -11.30 -3.83
C PRO A 123 13.35 -12.19 -2.80
N SER A 124 13.33 -11.83 -1.52
CA SER A 124 13.96 -12.63 -0.46
C SER A 124 12.94 -13.48 0.30
N PRO A 125 13.28 -14.72 0.70
CA PRO A 125 12.40 -15.54 1.54
C PRO A 125 11.99 -14.85 2.85
N ALA A 126 12.88 -14.03 3.41
CA ALA A 126 12.60 -13.28 4.64
C ALA A 126 11.50 -12.23 4.42
N ASP A 127 11.46 -11.60 3.26
CA ASP A 127 10.46 -10.58 2.93
C ASP A 127 9.11 -11.22 2.60
N ILE A 128 9.10 -12.34 1.87
CA ILE A 128 7.88 -13.14 1.67
C ILE A 128 7.30 -13.54 3.03
N GLN A 129 8.14 -14.04 3.95
CA GLN A 129 7.68 -14.42 5.29
C GLN A 129 7.10 -13.25 6.09
N LYS A 130 7.60 -12.02 5.93
CA LYS A 130 7.00 -10.84 6.56
C LYS A 130 5.62 -10.54 5.98
N LEU A 131 5.46 -10.60 4.66
CA LEU A 131 4.15 -10.44 4.02
C LEU A 131 3.16 -11.50 4.49
N LEU A 132 3.55 -12.77 4.50
CA LEU A 132 2.70 -13.88 4.95
C LEU A 132 2.27 -13.71 6.41
N ARG A 133 3.18 -13.31 7.30
CA ARG A 133 2.84 -13.01 8.70
C ARG A 133 1.81 -11.90 8.81
N LEU A 134 1.89 -10.86 7.98
CA LEU A 134 0.90 -9.78 7.97
C LEU A 134 -0.47 -10.28 7.49
N LEU A 135 -0.50 -11.07 6.42
CA LEU A 135 -1.74 -11.66 5.89
C LEU A 135 -2.41 -12.63 6.87
N GLU A 136 -1.62 -13.33 7.69
CA GLU A 136 -2.13 -14.22 8.74
C GLU A 136 -3.04 -13.47 9.72
N VAL A 137 -2.71 -12.22 10.06
CA VAL A 137 -3.50 -11.38 10.97
C VAL A 137 -4.90 -11.10 10.41
N ALA A 138 -5.06 -11.03 9.09
CA ALA A 138 -6.36 -10.77 8.45
C ALA A 138 -7.28 -12.00 8.41
N LYS A 139 -6.75 -13.22 8.56
CA LYS A 139 -7.50 -14.46 8.33
C LYS A 139 -8.79 -14.58 9.15
N PRO A 140 -8.84 -14.29 10.46
CA PRO A 140 -10.07 -14.43 11.25
C PRO A 140 -11.22 -13.56 10.69
N LYS A 141 -10.92 -12.34 10.26
CA LYS A 141 -11.93 -11.45 9.66
C LYS A 141 -12.34 -11.89 8.26
N LEU A 142 -11.38 -12.33 7.44
CA LEU A 142 -11.69 -12.84 6.10
C LEU A 142 -12.52 -14.12 6.16
N LEU A 143 -12.28 -14.98 7.16
CA LEU A 143 -13.09 -16.17 7.42
C LEU A 143 -14.53 -15.79 7.78
N ALA A 144 -14.70 -14.86 8.72
CA ALA A 144 -16.02 -14.37 9.12
C ALA A 144 -16.82 -13.76 7.95
N MET A 145 -16.13 -13.28 6.90
CA MET A 145 -16.72 -12.72 5.69
C MET A 145 -16.89 -13.74 4.56
N GLY A 146 -16.48 -15.00 4.74
CA GLY A 146 -16.51 -16.02 3.68
C GLY A 146 -15.55 -15.74 2.52
N ARG A 147 -14.48 -14.97 2.75
CA ARG A 147 -13.49 -14.58 1.73
C ARG A 147 -12.11 -15.20 1.94
N LEU A 148 -11.91 -15.95 3.03
CA LEU A 148 -10.61 -16.56 3.35
C LEU A 148 -10.12 -17.54 2.28
N GLU A 149 -10.98 -18.47 1.84
CA GLU A 149 -10.61 -19.51 0.86
C GLU A 149 -10.05 -18.91 -0.44
N LYS A 150 -10.60 -17.78 -0.89
CA LYS A 150 -10.12 -17.06 -2.07
C LYS A 150 -8.67 -16.60 -1.88
N MET A 151 -8.33 -16.05 -0.72
CA MET A 151 -6.98 -15.59 -0.42
C MET A 151 -6.00 -16.77 -0.31
N GLU A 152 -6.40 -17.84 0.38
CA GLU A 152 -5.53 -19.01 0.60
C GLU A 152 -5.27 -19.81 -0.68
N ALA A 153 -6.28 -19.92 -1.56
CA ALA A 153 -6.11 -20.54 -2.87
C ALA A 153 -5.12 -19.76 -3.74
N TRP A 154 -5.19 -18.42 -3.73
CA TRP A 154 -4.22 -17.58 -4.45
C TRP A 154 -2.82 -17.65 -3.84
N LEU A 155 -2.69 -17.61 -2.51
CA LEU A 155 -1.40 -17.75 -1.83
C LEU A 155 -0.72 -19.09 -2.16
N SER A 156 -1.50 -20.15 -2.29
CA SER A 156 -1.01 -21.50 -2.64
C SER A 156 -0.59 -21.62 -4.11
N SER A 157 -0.95 -20.64 -4.96
CA SER A 157 -0.56 -20.58 -6.37
C SER A 157 0.59 -19.61 -6.64
N GLN A 158 1.15 -18.98 -5.61
CA GLN A 158 2.30 -18.07 -5.72
C GLN A 158 3.63 -18.82 -5.82
#